data_AF-A0AAN8A410-F1
#
_entry.id   AF-A0AAN8A410-F1
#
_cell.length_a   1.000
_cell.length_b   1.000
_cell.length_c   1.000
_cell.angle_alpha   90.00
_cell.angle_beta   90.00
_cell.angle_gamma   90.00
#
_symmetry.space_group_name_H-M   'P 1'
#
loop_
_entity.id
_entity.type
_entity.pdbx_description
1 polymer ?
#
loop_
_entity_poly.entity_id
_entity_poly.type
_entity_poly.pdbx_seq_one_letter_code
_entity_poly.pdbx_strand_id
1 'polypeptide(L)'
;MSRLPPLPRSELPPAQQQAHDDLTAFAISAFGTAFSYTRKEDDALLGPFPFYIQTPEIGLDTLGLLAKFSKLEGLSLEARETAILAVGSVFQAGYELYAHERVALKATTLSQKQLECICSGSKPKDLGEDCQAAYDVATHLAKHPGPLPQELWDRSMKALGKEGTVALVHYVGFYAYICIVLNAIDEPVPKD
;
A
#
# COMPACT_ATOMS: atom_id res chain seq x y z
N MET A 1 -15.58 9.38 10.97
CA MET A 1 -16.36 8.95 9.78
C MET A 1 -15.64 9.57 8.61
N SER A 2 -15.43 8.80 7.53
CA SER A 2 -14.67 9.28 6.36
C SER A 2 -15.23 10.63 5.87
N ARG A 3 -14.32 11.55 5.53
CA ARG A 3 -14.61 12.85 4.91
C ARG A 3 -15.11 12.69 3.47
N LEU A 4 -14.92 11.52 2.88
CA LEU A 4 -15.45 11.14 1.58
C LEU A 4 -16.17 9.79 1.71
N PRO A 5 -17.40 9.77 2.23
CA PRO A 5 -18.11 8.53 2.51
C PRO A 5 -18.25 7.65 1.27
N PRO A 6 -18.03 6.33 1.40
CA PRO A 6 -18.18 5.42 0.27
C PRO A 6 -19.65 5.29 -0.11
N LEU A 7 -19.94 5.48 -1.40
CA LEU A 7 -21.27 5.40 -1.98
C LEU A 7 -21.39 4.12 -2.82
N PRO A 8 -22.54 3.43 -2.77
CA PRO A 8 -22.79 2.32 -3.67
C PRO A 8 -22.89 2.82 -5.10
N ARG A 9 -22.57 1.95 -6.07
CA ARG A 9 -22.61 2.27 -7.50
C ARG A 9 -23.89 2.98 -7.94
N SER A 10 -25.05 2.59 -7.42
CA SER A 10 -26.36 3.17 -7.78
C SER A 10 -26.55 4.62 -7.33
N GLU A 11 -25.80 5.08 -6.33
CA GLU A 11 -25.86 6.45 -5.81
C GLU A 11 -24.81 7.37 -6.44
N LEU A 12 -23.90 6.81 -7.25
CA LEU A 12 -22.92 7.60 -7.98
C LEU A 12 -23.55 8.26 -9.23
N PRO A 13 -23.13 9.49 -9.57
CA PRO A 13 -23.42 10.10 -10.87
C PRO A 13 -23.05 9.17 -12.03
N PRO A 14 -23.79 9.18 -13.16
CA PRO A 14 -23.50 8.29 -14.29
C PRO A 14 -22.03 8.33 -14.76
N ALA A 15 -21.39 9.50 -14.72
CA ALA A 15 -19.99 9.67 -15.09
C ALA A 15 -18.99 8.93 -14.17
N GLN A 16 -19.39 8.61 -12.94
CA GLN A 16 -18.57 7.95 -11.92
C GLN A 16 -18.87 6.46 -11.76
N GLN A 17 -19.97 5.96 -12.33
CA GLN A 17 -20.34 4.54 -12.24
C GLN A 17 -19.36 3.64 -12.99
N GLN A 18 -18.88 4.06 -14.16
CA GLN A 18 -17.86 3.28 -14.88
C GLN A 18 -16.55 3.19 -14.09
N ALA A 19 -16.15 4.28 -13.44
CA ALA A 19 -14.97 4.29 -12.57
C ALA A 19 -15.12 3.31 -11.42
N HIS A 20 -16.30 3.26 -10.78
CA HIS A 20 -16.59 2.27 -9.75
C HIS A 20 -16.42 0.83 -10.28
N ASP A 21 -16.95 0.53 -11.47
CA ASP A 21 -16.85 -0.80 -12.08
C ASP A 21 -15.39 -1.18 -12.37
N ASP A 22 -14.61 -0.26 -12.95
CA ASP A 22 -13.21 -0.49 -13.30
C ASP A 22 -12.33 -0.65 -12.04
N LEU A 23 -12.55 0.18 -11.01
CA LEU A 23 -11.84 0.08 -9.73
C LEU A 23 -12.21 -1.20 -8.98
N THR A 24 -13.47 -1.64 -9.06
CA THR A 24 -13.92 -2.92 -8.51
C THR A 24 -13.21 -4.08 -9.21
N ALA A 25 -13.17 -4.07 -10.54
CA ALA A 25 -12.46 -5.10 -11.31
C ALA A 25 -10.96 -5.14 -10.97
N PHE A 26 -10.32 -3.97 -10.82
CA PHE A 26 -8.95 -3.88 -10.36
C PHE A 26 -8.77 -4.50 -8.97
N ALA A 27 -9.60 -4.12 -8.00
CA ALA A 27 -9.48 -4.59 -6.62
C ALA A 27 -9.65 -6.12 -6.52
N ILE A 28 -10.61 -6.69 -7.26
CA ILE A 28 -10.80 -8.14 -7.37
C ILE A 28 -9.54 -8.81 -7.94
N SER A 29 -8.99 -8.27 -9.03
CA SER A 29 -7.80 -8.83 -9.66
C SER A 29 -6.55 -8.71 -8.80
N ALA A 30 -6.38 -7.60 -8.07
CA ALA A 30 -5.17 -7.29 -7.32
C ALA A 30 -5.16 -7.95 -5.93
N PHE A 31 -6.31 -7.93 -5.24
CA PHE A 31 -6.39 -8.29 -3.82
C PHE A 31 -7.25 -9.53 -3.55
N GLY A 32 -8.08 -9.95 -4.50
CA GLY A 32 -8.96 -11.12 -4.35
C GLY A 32 -9.81 -11.01 -3.08
N THR A 33 -9.60 -11.93 -2.13
CA THR A 33 -10.30 -11.95 -0.82
C THR A 33 -9.36 -11.67 0.36
N ALA A 34 -8.23 -10.99 0.14
CA ALA A 34 -7.24 -10.76 1.19
C ALA A 34 -7.76 -9.87 2.33
N PHE A 35 -8.56 -8.85 2.02
CA PHE A 35 -9.14 -7.91 2.99
C PHE A 35 -10.44 -7.28 2.45
N SER A 36 -11.16 -6.54 3.27
CA SER A 36 -12.38 -5.85 2.85
C SER A 36 -12.08 -4.51 2.16
N TYR A 37 -12.32 -4.47 0.86
CA TYR A 37 -12.32 -3.26 0.03
C TYR A 37 -13.70 -2.89 -0.51
N THR A 38 -14.74 -3.63 -0.15
CA THR A 38 -16.15 -3.27 -0.35
C THR A 38 -16.91 -3.36 0.96
N ARG A 39 -17.92 -2.51 1.13
CA ARG A 39 -18.87 -2.56 2.23
C ARG A 39 -19.88 -3.68 1.98
N LYS A 40 -20.08 -4.58 2.96
CA LYS A 40 -20.91 -5.79 2.81
C LYS A 40 -22.38 -5.48 2.51
N GLU A 41 -22.88 -4.35 2.97
CA GLU A 41 -24.30 -3.99 2.89
C GLU A 41 -24.73 -3.56 1.49
N ASP A 42 -23.84 -2.93 0.71
CA ASP A 42 -24.21 -2.25 -0.54
C ASP A 42 -23.08 -2.18 -1.58
N ASP A 43 -22.00 -2.94 -1.38
CA ASP A 43 -20.83 -3.04 -2.27
C ASP A 43 -20.10 -1.73 -2.54
N ALA A 44 -20.30 -0.69 -1.71
CA ALA A 44 -19.55 0.56 -1.83
C ALA A 44 -18.05 0.31 -1.62
N LEU A 45 -17.21 0.78 -2.55
CA LEU A 45 -15.76 0.63 -2.46
C LEU A 45 -15.17 1.42 -1.28
N LEU A 46 -14.28 0.79 -0.52
CA LEU A 46 -13.62 1.33 0.68
C LEU A 46 -12.18 1.77 0.40
N GLY A 47 -11.45 2.24 1.41
CA GLY A 47 -10.02 2.52 1.25
C GLY A 47 -9.78 3.77 0.39
N PRO A 48 -8.84 3.76 -0.56
CA PRO A 48 -8.56 4.92 -1.39
C PRO A 48 -9.58 5.13 -2.53
N PHE A 49 -10.46 4.15 -2.78
CA PHE A 49 -11.33 4.16 -3.96
C PHE A 49 -12.37 5.30 -3.99
N PRO A 50 -13.03 5.70 -2.88
CA PRO A 50 -13.92 6.86 -2.89
C PRO A 50 -13.24 8.13 -3.42
N PHE A 51 -11.95 8.31 -3.10
CA PHE A 51 -11.14 9.43 -3.60
C PHE A 51 -10.90 9.33 -5.11
N TYR A 52 -10.50 8.16 -5.59
CA TYR A 52 -10.29 7.93 -7.03
C TYR A 52 -11.56 8.05 -7.87
N ILE A 53 -12.73 7.75 -7.32
CA ILE A 53 -14.02 7.96 -8.00
C ILE A 53 -14.27 9.46 -8.26
N GLN A 54 -13.73 10.37 -7.43
CA GLN A 54 -13.88 11.81 -7.67
C GLN A 54 -13.01 12.30 -8.82
N THR A 55 -11.90 11.62 -9.10
CA THR A 55 -11.00 11.91 -10.22
C THR A 55 -10.67 10.62 -10.98
N PRO A 56 -11.64 10.04 -11.73
CA PRO A 56 -11.52 8.70 -12.30
C PRO A 56 -10.28 8.47 -13.15
N GLU A 57 -9.95 9.41 -14.03
CA GLU A 57 -8.79 9.31 -14.94
C GLU A 57 -7.48 9.18 -14.14
N ILE A 58 -7.29 10.04 -13.13
CA ILE A 58 -6.12 10.00 -12.26
C ILE A 58 -6.08 8.73 -11.42
N GLY A 59 -7.23 8.29 -10.91
CA GLY A 59 -7.33 7.06 -10.12
C GLY A 59 -6.93 5.82 -10.92
N LEU A 60 -7.47 5.67 -12.13
CA LEU A 60 -7.14 4.57 -13.03
C LEU A 60 -5.68 4.60 -13.47
N ASP A 61 -5.15 5.78 -13.82
CA ASP A 61 -3.74 5.93 -14.18
C ASP A 61 -2.79 5.61 -13.01
N THR A 62 -3.18 5.99 -11.79
CA THR A 62 -2.44 5.66 -10.57
C THR A 62 -2.36 4.14 -10.38
N LEU A 63 -3.47 3.43 -10.50
CA LEU A 63 -3.49 1.97 -10.39
C LEU A 63 -2.80 1.29 -11.58
N GLY A 64 -2.85 1.91 -12.76
CA GLY A 64 -2.09 1.50 -13.94
C GLY A 64 -0.57 1.63 -13.73
N LEU A 65 -0.11 2.66 -13.01
CA LEU A 65 1.29 2.79 -12.60
C LEU A 65 1.69 1.66 -11.64
N LEU A 66 0.86 1.36 -10.63
CA LEU A 66 1.06 0.21 -9.74
C LEU A 66 1.14 -1.11 -10.52
N ALA A 67 0.25 -1.34 -11.47
CA ALA A 67 0.25 -2.55 -12.31
C ALA A 67 1.50 -2.68 -13.19
N LYS A 68 2.17 -1.57 -13.52
CA LYS A 68 3.44 -1.57 -14.27
C LYS A 68 4.60 -1.91 -13.36
N PHE A 69 4.78 -1.18 -12.25
CA PHE A 69 5.93 -1.42 -11.39
C PHE A 69 5.83 -2.70 -10.56
N SER A 70 4.63 -3.26 -10.36
CA SER A 70 4.46 -4.55 -9.69
C SER A 70 5.07 -5.75 -10.43
N LYS A 71 5.35 -5.56 -11.72
CA LYS A 71 6.02 -6.53 -12.61
C LYS A 71 7.54 -6.34 -12.64
N LEU A 72 8.09 -5.32 -11.97
CA LEU A 72 9.53 -5.19 -11.83
C LEU A 72 10.07 -6.36 -11.00
N GLU A 73 11.21 -6.87 -11.44
CA GLU A 73 11.90 -7.98 -10.79
C GLU A 73 12.84 -7.49 -9.66
N GLY A 74 13.37 -8.43 -8.87
CA GLY A 74 14.41 -8.15 -7.87
C GLY A 74 13.90 -7.74 -6.49
N LEU A 75 12.59 -7.47 -6.34
CA LEU A 75 11.97 -7.23 -5.03
C LEU A 75 11.06 -8.39 -4.65
N SER A 76 11.44 -9.14 -3.60
CA SER A 76 10.62 -10.21 -3.04
C SER A 76 9.28 -9.68 -2.53
N LEU A 77 8.28 -10.57 -2.43
CA LEU A 77 6.97 -10.17 -1.91
C LEU A 77 7.07 -9.78 -0.43
N GLU A 78 7.90 -10.47 0.35
CA GLU A 78 8.24 -10.13 1.73
C GLU A 78 8.84 -8.71 1.86
N ALA A 79 9.84 -8.38 1.04
CA ALA A 79 10.47 -7.07 1.07
C ALA A 79 9.52 -5.96 0.60
N ARG A 80 8.66 -6.27 -0.39
CA ARG A 80 7.59 -5.39 -0.86
C ARG A 80 6.61 -5.07 0.25
N GLU A 81 5.99 -6.06 0.87
CA GLU A 81 5.01 -5.84 1.96
C GLU A 81 5.67 -5.19 3.18
N THR A 82 6.93 -5.52 3.48
CA THR A 82 7.71 -4.84 4.53
C THR A 82 7.84 -3.35 4.26
N ALA A 83 8.15 -2.96 3.02
CA ALA A 83 8.26 -1.55 2.64
C ALA A 83 6.92 -0.82 2.75
N ILE A 84 5.83 -1.45 2.26
CA ILE A 84 4.49 -0.88 2.30
C ILE A 84 4.05 -0.62 3.76
N LEU A 85 4.18 -1.61 4.63
CA LEU A 85 3.82 -1.50 6.04
C LEU A 85 4.72 -0.52 6.80
N ALA A 86 6.02 -0.43 6.46
CA ALA A 86 6.91 0.56 7.04
C ALA A 86 6.52 2.01 6.66
N VAL A 87 6.08 2.24 5.41
CA VAL A 87 5.53 3.54 4.99
C VAL A 87 4.21 3.79 5.73
N GLY A 88 3.30 2.81 5.75
CA GLY A 88 2.02 2.89 6.45
C GLY A 88 2.17 3.26 7.93
N SER A 89 3.18 2.73 8.61
CA SER A 89 3.42 3.03 10.03
C SER A 89 3.99 4.43 10.26
N VAL A 90 4.85 4.93 9.36
CA VAL A 90 5.34 6.32 9.40
C VAL A 90 4.20 7.33 9.21
N PHE A 91 3.29 7.06 8.26
CA PHE A 91 2.14 7.93 8.01
C PHE A 91 0.95 7.66 8.95
N GLN A 92 1.01 6.60 9.76
CA GLN A 92 -0.09 6.17 10.63
C GLN A 92 -1.41 5.92 9.88
N ALA A 93 -1.32 5.40 8.65
CA ALA A 93 -2.49 5.14 7.80
C ALA A 93 -3.19 3.83 8.21
N GLY A 94 -4.25 3.93 9.01
CA GLY A 94 -4.91 2.78 9.62
C GLY A 94 -5.44 1.74 8.61
N TYR A 95 -6.13 2.18 7.55
CA TYR A 95 -6.63 1.30 6.50
C TYR A 95 -5.48 0.59 5.76
N GLU A 96 -4.39 1.31 5.49
CA GLU A 96 -3.20 0.79 4.82
C GLU A 96 -2.59 -0.37 5.61
N LEU A 97 -2.36 -0.14 6.91
CA LEU A 97 -1.83 -1.15 7.83
C LEU A 97 -2.77 -2.37 7.91
N TYR A 98 -4.08 -2.15 8.05
CA TYR A 98 -5.08 -3.21 8.07
C TYR A 98 -5.04 -4.09 6.81
N ALA A 99 -4.98 -3.46 5.63
CA ALA A 99 -5.05 -4.15 4.35
C ALA A 99 -3.77 -4.95 4.09
N HIS A 100 -2.62 -4.29 4.24
CA HIS A 100 -1.34 -4.89 3.89
C HIS A 100 -0.82 -5.88 4.94
N GLU A 101 -1.24 -5.79 6.20
CA GLU A 101 -0.98 -6.85 7.17
C GLU A 101 -1.64 -8.17 6.73
N ARG A 102 -2.89 -8.11 6.25
CA ARG A 102 -3.62 -9.30 5.75
C ARG A 102 -3.03 -9.83 4.44
N VAL A 103 -2.63 -8.95 3.53
CA VAL A 103 -1.93 -9.35 2.31
C VAL A 103 -0.62 -10.08 2.66
N ALA A 104 0.19 -9.50 3.54
CA ALA A 104 1.45 -10.08 3.97
C ALA A 104 1.26 -11.45 4.64
N LEU A 105 0.31 -11.56 5.58
CA LEU A 105 0.00 -12.84 6.25
C LEU A 105 -0.43 -13.94 5.29
N LYS A 106 -1.16 -13.58 4.24
CA LYS A 106 -1.69 -14.56 3.27
C LYS A 106 -0.67 -14.96 2.22
N ALA A 107 0.17 -14.02 1.80
CA ALA A 107 0.98 -14.17 0.59
C ALA A 107 2.49 -14.34 0.86
N THR A 108 2.94 -14.17 2.10
CA THR A 108 4.36 -14.22 2.46
C THR A 108 4.64 -15.17 3.61
N THR A 109 5.92 -15.34 3.93
CA THR A 109 6.38 -16.09 5.11
C THR A 109 6.59 -15.23 6.36
N LEU A 110 6.26 -13.93 6.31
CA LEU A 110 6.37 -13.04 7.46
C LEU A 110 5.42 -13.48 8.58
N SER A 111 5.95 -13.59 9.79
CA SER A 111 5.16 -13.96 10.96
C SER A 111 4.29 -12.80 11.44
N GLN A 112 3.16 -13.12 12.08
CA GLN A 112 2.30 -12.14 12.76
C GLN A 112 3.09 -11.18 13.66
N LYS A 113 4.05 -11.70 14.44
CA LYS A 113 4.89 -10.89 15.33
C LYS A 113 5.80 -9.91 14.59
N GLN A 114 6.32 -10.30 13.43
CA GLN A 114 7.11 -9.38 12.59
C GLN A 114 6.23 -8.27 12.03
N LEU A 115 5.03 -8.61 11.56
CA LEU A 115 4.09 -7.64 11.02
C LEU A 115 3.62 -6.65 12.09
N GLU A 116 3.24 -7.12 13.27
CA GLU A 116 2.90 -6.25 14.42
C GLU A 116 4.02 -5.28 14.78
N CYS A 117 5.27 -5.76 14.73
CA CYS A 117 6.44 -4.93 15.00
C CYS A 117 6.59 -3.84 13.92
N ILE A 118 6.46 -4.17 12.64
CA ILE A 118 6.52 -3.20 11.53
C ILE A 118 5.36 -2.20 11.61
N CYS A 119 4.13 -2.67 11.83
CA CYS A 119 2.93 -1.84 11.94
C CYS A 119 3.00 -0.86 13.12
N SER A 120 3.69 -1.23 14.20
CA SER A 120 3.96 -0.34 15.35
C SER A 120 5.15 0.61 15.15
N GLY A 121 5.75 0.65 13.96
CA GLY A 121 6.87 1.52 13.62
C GLY A 121 8.22 1.04 14.14
N SER A 122 8.35 -0.25 14.43
CA SER A 122 9.59 -0.88 14.90
C SER A 122 10.12 -1.92 13.91
N LYS A 123 11.44 -2.06 13.85
CA LYS A 123 12.09 -3.04 12.99
C LYS A 123 12.20 -4.41 13.70
N PRO A 124 11.62 -5.49 13.17
CA PRO A 124 11.87 -6.83 13.70
C PRO A 124 13.33 -7.23 13.51
N LYS A 125 13.92 -7.85 14.54
CA LYS A 125 15.35 -8.24 14.54
C LYS A 125 15.65 -9.47 13.69
N ASP A 126 14.64 -10.25 13.38
CA ASP A 126 14.70 -11.54 12.70
C ASP A 126 14.19 -11.47 11.25
N LEU A 127 14.10 -10.28 10.66
CA LEU A 127 13.83 -10.12 9.23
C LEU A 127 15.01 -10.63 8.38
N GLY A 128 14.69 -11.17 7.20
CA GLY A 128 15.69 -11.44 6.15
C GLY A 128 16.43 -10.17 5.73
N GLU A 129 17.63 -10.32 5.16
CA GLU A 129 18.47 -9.16 4.79
C GLU A 129 17.77 -8.22 3.79
N ASP A 130 17.01 -8.78 2.86
CA ASP A 130 16.19 -8.05 1.88
C ASP A 130 15.11 -7.19 2.55
N CYS A 131 14.34 -7.78 3.47
CA CYS A 131 13.29 -7.12 4.23
C CYS A 131 13.87 -6.07 5.17
N GLN A 132 15.02 -6.36 5.79
CA GLN A 132 15.70 -5.39 6.63
C GLN A 132 16.16 -4.17 5.84
N ALA A 133 16.68 -4.34 4.62
CA ALA A 133 17.07 -3.25 3.75
C ALA A 133 15.83 -2.46 3.28
N ALA A 134 14.76 -3.17 2.90
CA ALA A 134 13.49 -2.56 2.50
C ALA A 134 12.89 -1.69 3.62
N TYR A 135 12.84 -2.20 4.85
CA TYR A 135 12.36 -1.47 6.02
C TYR A 135 13.14 -0.16 6.24
N ASP A 136 14.47 -0.23 6.22
CA ASP A 136 15.32 0.93 6.54
C ASP A 136 15.19 2.03 5.48
N VAL A 137 15.22 1.65 4.20
CA VAL A 137 15.05 2.60 3.08
C VAL A 137 13.66 3.21 3.08
N ALA A 138 12.61 2.38 3.23
CA ALA A 138 11.22 2.83 3.25
C ALA A 138 10.96 3.81 4.40
N THR A 139 11.38 3.43 5.62
CA THR A 139 11.23 4.28 6.81
C THR A 139 11.98 5.59 6.64
N HIS A 140 13.22 5.55 6.13
CA HIS A 140 14.02 6.76 5.96
C HIS A 140 13.37 7.75 4.97
N LEU A 141 13.06 7.27 3.76
CA LEU A 141 12.48 8.10 2.70
C LEU A 141 11.09 8.63 3.06
N ALA A 142 10.29 7.87 3.82
CA ALA A 142 8.98 8.33 4.28
C ALA A 142 9.07 9.38 5.39
N LYS A 143 10.09 9.31 6.25
CA LYS A 143 10.18 10.11 7.48
C LYS A 143 11.05 11.36 7.34
N HIS A 144 12.07 11.33 6.49
CA HIS A 144 13.10 12.36 6.43
C HIS A 144 13.12 13.06 5.06
N PRO A 145 13.06 14.40 5.02
CA PRO A 145 13.28 15.12 3.78
C PRO A 145 14.77 15.04 3.37
N GLY A 146 15.02 14.99 2.07
CA GLY A 146 16.36 15.02 1.50
C GLY A 146 16.82 13.69 0.91
N PRO A 147 18.11 13.57 0.55
CA PRO A 147 18.65 12.39 -0.10
C PRO A 147 18.72 11.19 0.85
N LEU A 148 18.53 9.99 0.31
CA LEU A 148 18.81 8.75 1.02
C LEU A 148 20.31 8.68 1.37
N PRO A 149 20.68 8.41 2.64
CA PRO A 149 22.07 8.21 3.03
C PRO A 149 22.75 7.13 2.18
N GLN A 150 23.99 7.39 1.77
CA GLN A 150 24.76 6.48 0.93
C GLN A 150 24.86 5.06 1.54
N GLU A 151 24.98 4.95 2.86
CA GLU A 151 25.01 3.67 3.56
C GLU A 151 23.74 2.84 3.33
N LEU A 152 22.56 3.47 3.35
CA LEU A 152 21.28 2.78 3.11
C LEU A 152 21.16 2.35 1.64
N TRP A 153 21.63 3.19 0.71
CA TRP A 153 21.70 2.85 -0.70
C TRP A 153 22.63 1.66 -0.97
N ASP A 154 23.84 1.68 -0.43
CA ASP A 154 24.81 0.60 -0.62
C ASP A 154 24.30 -0.72 -0.01
N ARG A 155 23.63 -0.64 1.14
CA ARG A 155 22.99 -1.78 1.78
C ARG A 155 21.85 -2.35 0.95
N SER A 156 20.98 -1.50 0.38
CA SER A 156 19.89 -1.97 -0.48
C SER A 156 20.43 -2.58 -1.77
N MET A 157 21.44 -1.98 -2.38
CA MET A 157 22.10 -2.52 -3.58
C MET A 157 22.71 -3.89 -3.32
N LYS A 158 23.31 -4.11 -2.14
CA LYS A 158 23.86 -5.41 -1.75
C LYS A 158 22.77 -6.46 -1.52
N ALA A 159 21.69 -6.10 -0.83
CA ALA A 159 20.65 -7.06 -0.42
C ALA A 159 19.63 -7.36 -1.54
N LEU A 160 19.30 -6.37 -2.37
CA LEU A 160 18.22 -6.42 -3.37
C LEU A 160 18.73 -6.37 -4.82
N GLY A 161 20.01 -6.07 -5.02
CA GLY A 161 20.53 -5.72 -6.34
C GLY A 161 20.01 -4.35 -6.83
N LYS A 162 20.38 -4.01 -8.06
CA LYS A 162 20.00 -2.72 -8.67
C LYS A 162 18.50 -2.69 -8.97
N GLU A 163 17.99 -3.74 -9.59
CA GLU A 163 16.60 -3.87 -10.01
C GLU A 163 15.66 -3.80 -8.81
N GLY A 164 15.94 -4.58 -7.75
CA GLY A 164 15.17 -4.58 -6.51
C GLY A 164 15.24 -3.25 -5.76
N THR A 165 16.39 -2.59 -5.73
CA THR A 165 16.54 -1.25 -5.11
C THR A 165 15.69 -0.20 -5.84
N VAL A 166 15.68 -0.20 -7.18
CA VAL A 166 14.86 0.73 -7.96
C VAL A 166 13.37 0.42 -7.81
N ALA A 167 12.99 -0.87 -7.84
CA ALA A 167 11.61 -1.30 -7.61
C ALA A 167 11.12 -0.86 -6.23
N LEU A 168 11.93 -1.00 -5.19
CA LEU A 168 11.61 -0.58 -3.82
C LEU A 168 11.24 0.91 -3.76
N VAL A 169 11.97 1.79 -4.44
CA VAL A 169 11.69 3.24 -4.43
C VAL A 169 10.32 3.56 -5.03
N HIS A 170 9.89 2.82 -6.07
CA HIS A 170 8.52 2.96 -6.61
C HIS A 170 7.46 2.64 -5.55
N TYR A 171 7.64 1.55 -4.79
CA TYR A 171 6.73 1.18 -3.71
C TYR A 171 6.69 2.25 -2.62
N VAL A 172 7.84 2.75 -2.19
CA VAL A 172 7.91 3.77 -1.13
C VAL A 172 7.16 5.04 -1.51
N GLY A 173 7.43 5.60 -2.70
CA GLY A 173 6.76 6.81 -3.16
C GLY A 173 5.27 6.61 -3.42
N PHE A 174 4.90 5.49 -4.04
CA PHE A 174 3.51 5.18 -4.32
C PHE A 174 2.68 5.03 -3.03
N TYR A 175 3.17 4.26 -2.08
CA TYR A 175 2.44 4.03 -0.83
C TYR A 175 2.47 5.23 0.11
N ALA A 176 3.45 6.12 0.00
CA ALA A 176 3.37 7.42 0.67
C ALA A 176 2.19 8.24 0.11
N TYR A 177 1.98 8.24 -1.20
CA TYR A 177 0.82 8.87 -1.83
C TYR A 177 -0.50 8.23 -1.38
N ILE A 178 -0.60 6.88 -1.36
CA ILE A 178 -1.79 6.19 -0.86
C ILE A 178 -2.08 6.55 0.60
N CYS A 179 -1.07 6.52 1.47
CA CYS A 179 -1.21 6.91 2.87
C CYS A 179 -1.70 8.35 3.03
N ILE A 180 -1.18 9.28 2.22
CA ILE A 180 -1.64 10.68 2.21
C ILE A 180 -3.13 10.74 1.82
N VAL A 181 -3.56 10.01 0.79
CA VAL A 181 -4.96 9.96 0.37
C VAL A 181 -5.86 9.42 1.50
N LEU A 182 -5.50 8.27 2.08
CA LEU A 182 -6.27 7.63 3.15
C LEU A 182 -6.42 8.54 4.38
N ASN A 183 -5.33 9.19 4.79
CA ASN A 183 -5.33 10.13 5.90
C ASN A 183 -6.11 11.42 5.58
N ALA A 184 -6.02 11.91 4.34
CA ALA A 184 -6.75 13.09 3.89
C ALA A 184 -8.26 12.88 3.94
N ILE A 185 -8.74 11.68 3.61
CA ILE A 185 -10.16 11.35 3.69
C ILE A 185 -10.61 10.79 5.05
N ASP A 186 -9.71 10.63 6.04
CA ASP A 186 -10.05 10.02 7.35
C ASP A 186 -10.67 8.62 7.20
N GLU A 187 -10.05 7.78 6.37
CA GLU A 187 -10.61 6.48 6.01
C GLU A 187 -10.64 5.51 7.21
N PRO A 188 -11.81 4.99 7.61
CA PRO A 188 -11.90 4.06 8.72
C PRO A 188 -11.39 2.67 8.35
N VAL A 189 -10.86 1.97 9.35
CA VAL A 189 -10.60 0.52 9.24
C VAL A 189 -11.95 -0.22 9.24
N PRO A 190 -12.18 -1.15 8.28
CA PRO A 190 -13.38 -1.98 8.28
C PRO A 190 -13.52 -2.79 9.57
N LYS A 191 -14.76 -2.97 10.02
CA LYS A 191 -15.09 -3.92 11.10
C LYS A 191 -15.43 -5.25 10.43
N ASP A 192 -14.47 -6.17 10.44
CA ASP A 192 -14.65 -7.51 9.84
C ASP A 192 -15.79 -8.31 10.49
#